data_AF-A0ABD0R8S9-F1
#
_entry.id   AF-A0ABD0R8S9-F1
#
_cell.length_a   1.000
_cell.length_b   1.000
_cell.length_c   1.000
_cell.angle_alpha   90.00
_cell.angle_beta   90.00
_cell.angle_gamma   90.00
#
_symmetry.space_group_name_H-M   'P 1'
#
loop_
_entity.id
_entity.type
_entity.pdbx_description
1 polymer ?
#
loop_
_entity_poly.entity_id
_entity_poly.type
_entity_poly.pdbx_seq_one_letter_code
_entity_poly.pdbx_strand_id
1 'polypeptide(L)'
;ALGCILYLLCFKQHPFEEGAKLQIVNGKYNIPQNDTKYTVFHQLIRSMLKINPDERLSINELVSQLQEIAAARNVNPKSPITE
;
A
#
# COMPACT_ATOMS: atom_id res chain seq x y z
N ALA A 1 7.66 0.45 5.94
CA ALA A 1 7.25 -0.92 6.28
C ALA A 1 5.83 -1.23 5.84
N LEU A 2 4.80 -0.56 6.38
CA LEU A 2 3.39 -0.84 6.04
C LEU A 2 3.09 -0.83 4.52
N GLY A 3 3.72 0.06 3.76
CA GLY A 3 3.50 0.14 2.30
C GLY A 3 3.96 -1.13 1.57
N CYS A 4 5.04 -1.74 2.06
CA CYS A 4 5.52 -3.02 1.54
C CYS A 4 4.57 -4.17 1.88
N ILE A 5 3.98 -4.16 3.07
CA ILE A 5 3.00 -5.16 3.51
C ILE A 5 1.74 -5.05 2.65
N LEU A 6 1.21 -3.85 2.45
CA LEU A 6 0.04 -3.63 1.60
C LEU A 6 0.30 -4.09 0.16
N TYR A 7 1.45 -3.71 -0.40
CA TYR A 7 1.88 -4.19 -1.72
C TYR A 7 1.94 -5.72 -1.78
N LEU A 8 2.57 -6.36 -0.78
CA LEU A 8 2.68 -7.81 -0.69
C LEU A 8 1.31 -8.50 -0.60
N LEU A 9 0.36 -7.95 0.16
CA LEU A 9 -0.97 -8.52 0.27
C LEU A 9 -1.74 -8.48 -1.06
N CYS A 10 -1.60 -7.38 -1.82
CA CYS A 10 -2.21 -7.19 -3.13
C CYS A 10 -1.58 -8.09 -4.21
N PHE A 11 -0.25 -8.09 -4.32
CA PHE A 11 0.45 -8.66 -5.47
C PHE A 11 1.21 -9.96 -5.17
N LYS A 12 1.22 -10.42 -3.91
CA LYS A 12 1.92 -11.63 -3.44
C LYS A 12 3.44 -11.62 -3.70
N GLN A 13 4.00 -10.44 -3.98
CA GLN A 13 5.42 -10.19 -4.18
C GLN A 13 5.82 -8.97 -3.37
N HIS A 14 7.05 -8.94 -2.84
CA HIS A 14 7.57 -7.76 -2.15
C HIS A 14 7.96 -6.67 -3.17
N PRO A 15 7.71 -5.37 -2.91
CA PRO A 15 8.01 -4.31 -3.90
C PRO A 15 9.51 -4.11 -4.18
N PHE A 16 10.38 -4.63 -3.31
CA PHE A 16 11.83 -4.58 -3.43
C PHE A 16 12.41 -5.98 -3.20
N GLU A 17 13.05 -6.59 -4.18
CA GLU A 17 13.63 -7.92 -4.04
C GLU A 17 14.87 -7.94 -3.11
N GLU A 18 15.29 -9.14 -2.69
CA GLU A 18 16.50 -9.27 -1.86
C GLU A 18 17.72 -8.66 -2.57
N GLY A 19 18.49 -7.84 -1.85
CA GLY A 19 19.66 -7.16 -2.40
C GLY A 19 19.36 -5.85 -3.17
N ALA A 20 18.09 -5.44 -3.31
CA ALA A 20 17.68 -4.25 -4.05
C ALA A 20 17.93 -2.90 -3.31
N LYS A 21 19.11 -2.72 -2.71
CA LYS A 21 19.48 -1.50 -1.95
C LYS A 21 19.29 -0.23 -2.78
N LEU A 22 19.72 -0.24 -4.05
CA LEU A 22 19.56 0.89 -4.96
C LEU A 22 18.10 1.18 -5.28
N GLN A 23 17.25 0.16 -5.39
CA GLN A 23 15.83 0.35 -5.67
C GLN A 23 15.13 0.98 -4.47
N ILE A 24 15.48 0.56 -3.26
CA ILE A 24 14.98 1.13 -2.00
C ILE A 24 15.39 2.59 -1.87
N VAL A 25 16.66 2.92 -2.13
CA VAL A 25 17.18 4.29 -2.03
C VAL A 25 16.57 5.22 -3.10
N ASN A 26 16.27 4.69 -4.29
CA ASN A 26 15.65 5.46 -5.37
C ASN A 26 14.12 5.40 -5.39
N GLY A 27 13.50 4.59 -4.53
CA GLY A 27 12.04 4.42 -4.47
C GLY A 27 11.47 3.78 -5.72
N LYS A 28 12.28 2.96 -6.40
CA LYS A 28 11.90 2.27 -7.62
C LYS A 28 11.20 0.96 -7.28
N TYR A 29 9.90 0.93 -7.46
CA TYR A 29 9.06 -0.27 -7.47
C TYR A 29 8.03 -0.10 -8.58
N ASN A 30 7.41 -1.18 -9.04
CA ASN A 30 6.42 -1.14 -10.11
C ASN A 30 5.07 -1.63 -9.61
N ILE A 31 3.98 -0.90 -9.88
CA ILE A 31 2.63 -1.43 -9.67
C ILE A 31 2.18 -2.02 -11.01
N PRO A 32 1.66 -3.27 -11.06
CA PRO A 32 1.21 -3.88 -12.31
C PRO A 32 0.15 -3.00 -13.01
N GLN A 33 0.45 -2.53 -14.22
CA GLN A 33 -0.44 -1.63 -14.98
C GLN A 33 -1.77 -2.28 -15.39
N ASN A 34 -1.76 -3.61 -15.47
CA ASN A 34 -2.93 -4.44 -15.78
C ASN A 34 -3.74 -4.84 -14.54
N ASP A 35 -3.35 -4.40 -13.33
CA ASP A 35 -4.16 -4.66 -12.14
C ASP A 35 -5.46 -3.88 -12.17
N THR A 36 -6.57 -4.61 -12.10
CA THR A 36 -7.93 -4.07 -11.98
C THR A 36 -8.55 -4.35 -10.62
N LYS A 37 -7.94 -5.23 -9.80
CA LYS A 37 -8.52 -5.72 -8.55
C LYS A 37 -8.19 -4.82 -7.36
N TYR A 38 -6.96 -4.31 -7.29
CA TYR A 38 -6.46 -3.57 -6.12
C TYR A 38 -6.19 -2.09 -6.43
N THR A 39 -6.77 -1.56 -7.51
CA THR A 39 -6.62 -0.17 -7.98
C THR A 39 -6.84 0.87 -6.88
N VAL A 40 -7.81 0.66 -5.99
CA VAL A 40 -8.09 1.57 -4.85
C VAL A 40 -6.89 1.74 -3.92
N PHE A 41 -6.05 0.72 -3.80
CA PHE A 41 -4.89 0.72 -2.89
C PHE A 41 -3.63 1.26 -3.56
N HIS A 42 -3.63 1.46 -4.89
CA HIS A 42 -2.45 1.93 -5.62
C HIS A 42 -1.97 3.28 -5.11
N GLN A 43 -2.91 4.21 -4.85
CA GLN A 43 -2.55 5.53 -4.34
C GLN A 43 -2.00 5.47 -2.92
N LEU A 44 -2.58 4.62 -2.06
CA LEU A 44 -2.08 4.39 -0.70
C LEU A 44 -0.66 3.84 -0.69
N ILE A 45 -0.40 2.82 -1.53
CA ILE A 45 0.95 2.26 -1.70
C ILE A 45 1.93 3.37 -2.11
N ARG A 46 1.56 4.23 -3.08
CA ARG A 46 2.40 5.34 -3.53
C ARG A 46 2.71 6.35 -2.44
N SER A 47 1.71 6.74 -1.67
CA SER A 47 1.87 7.70 -0.57
C SER A 47 2.72 7.15 0.59
N MET A 48 2.67 5.84 0.83
CA MET A 48 3.43 5.19 1.91
C MET A 48 4.88 4.86 1.53
N LEU A 49 5.15 4.64 0.24
CA LEU A 49 6.47 4.28 -0.29
C LEU A 49 7.24 5.47 -0.88
N LYS A 50 6.92 6.70 -0.45
CA LYS A 50 7.71 7.87 -0.82
C LYS A 50 9.13 7.82 -0.23
N ILE A 51 10.11 8.30 -1.00
CA ILE A 51 11.51 8.33 -0.56
C ILE A 51 11.70 9.31 0.57
N ASN A 52 11.23 10.54 0.37
CA ASN A 52 11.23 11.55 1.40
C ASN A 52 10.27 11.14 2.54
N PRO A 53 10.76 10.90 3.77
CA PRO A 53 9.91 10.54 4.89
C PRO A 53 8.90 11.64 5.26
N ASP A 54 9.24 12.91 5.05
CA ASP A 54 8.35 14.05 5.38
C ASP A 54 7.15 14.14 4.44
N GLU A 55 7.24 13.53 3.25
CA GLU A 55 6.13 13.46 2.31
C GLU A 55 5.27 12.20 2.51
N ARG A 56 5.71 11.26 3.35
CA ARG A 56 4.94 10.03 3.60
C ARG A 56 3.69 10.37 4.38
N LEU A 57 2.63 9.67 4.04
CA LEU A 57 1.38 9.76 4.77
C LEU A 57 1.58 9.40 6.24
N SER A 58 1.01 10.20 7.15
CA SER A 58 0.99 9.86 8.57
C SER A 58 0.08 8.66 8.83
N ILE A 59 0.25 8.02 10.01
CA ILE A 59 -0.59 6.88 10.38
C ILE A 59 -2.07 7.26 10.50
N ASN A 60 -2.38 8.49 10.94
CA ASN A 60 -3.75 8.96 11.09
C ASN A 60 -4.41 9.18 9.73
N GLU A 61 -3.71 9.81 8.78
CA GLU A 61 -4.21 9.99 7.41
C GLU A 61 -4.42 8.63 6.71
N LEU A 62 -3.54 7.66 6.97
CA LEU A 62 -3.62 6.33 6.37
C LEU A 62 -4.88 5.60 6.87
N VAL A 63 -5.13 5.66 8.18
CA VAL A 63 -6.32 5.08 8.78
C VAL A 63 -7.59 5.77 8.27
N SER A 64 -7.59 7.09 8.13
CA SER A 64 -8.73 7.85 7.58
C SER A 64 -9.08 7.37 6.16
N GLN A 65 -8.09 7.28 5.27
CA GLN A 65 -8.31 6.82 3.90
C GLN A 65 -8.78 5.35 3.85
N LEU A 66 -8.25 4.49 4.71
CA LEU A 66 -8.73 3.10 4.81
C LEU A 66 -10.18 3.01 5.29
N GLN A 67 -10.59 3.88 6.22
CA GLN A 67 -11.98 3.96 6.67
C GLN A 67 -12.90 4.45 5.56
N GLU A 68 -12.48 5.42 4.76
CA GLU A 68 -13.23 5.90 3.58
C GLU A 68 -13.42 4.77 2.55
N ILE A 69 -12.35 4.02 2.25
CA ILE A 69 -12.42 2.86 1.35
C ILE A 69 -13.37 1.79 1.90
N ALA A 70 -13.31 1.52 3.20
CA ALA A 70 -14.18 0.54 3.85
C ALA A 70 -15.65 0.98 3.82
N ALA A 71 -15.93 2.25 4.08
CA ALA A 71 -17.27 2.84 3.98
C ALA A 71 -17.82 2.78 2.54
N ALA A 72 -17.02 3.17 1.55
CA ALA A 72 -17.40 3.11 0.14
C ALA A 72 -17.68 1.69 -0.35
N ARG A 73 -17.05 0.69 0.26
CA ARG A 73 -17.26 -0.75 -0.01
C ARG A 73 -18.29 -1.41 0.88
N ASN A 74 -18.89 -0.68 1.82
CA ASN A 74 -19.82 -1.19 2.82
C ASN A 74 -19.25 -2.38 3.64
N VAL A 75 -17.97 -2.27 4.02
CA VAL A 75 -17.24 -3.28 4.81
C VAL A 75 -16.93 -2.72 6.20
N ASN A 76 -17.08 -3.54 7.25
CA ASN A 76 -16.56 -3.21 8.57
C ASN A 76 -15.10 -3.70 8.68
N PRO A 77 -14.09 -2.82 8.67
CA PRO A 77 -12.69 -3.25 8.70
C PRO A 77 -12.26 -3.81 10.06
N LYS A 78 -13.13 -3.74 11.09
CA LYS A 78 -12.87 -4.25 12.44
C LYS A 78 -13.52 -5.61 12.71
N SER A 79 -14.35 -6.12 11.80
CA SER A 79 -14.91 -7.46 11.96
C SER A 79 -13.83 -8.54 11.77
N PRO A 80 -13.99 -9.73 12.37
CA PRO A 80 -13.10 -10.86 12.11
C PRO A 80 -13.01 -11.18 10.61
N ILE A 81 -11.84 -11.60 10.16
CA ILE A 81 -11.65 -12.14 8.81
C ILE A 81 -12.07 -13.61 8.86
N THR A 82 -13.16 -13.96 8.18
CA THR A 82 -13.76 -15.30 8.23
C THR A 82 -13.46 -16.17 7.00
N GLU A 83 -12.66 -15.68 6.05
CA GLU A 83 -12.24 -16.37 4.82
C GLU A 83 -10.76 -16.16 4.51
#